data_AF-A0A0F9NIG4-F1
#
_entry.id   AF-A0A0F9NIG4-F1
#
_cell.length_a   1.000
_cell.length_b   1.000
_cell.length_c   1.000
_cell.angle_alpha   90.00
_cell.angle_beta   90.00
_cell.angle_gamma   90.00
#
_symmetry.space_group_name_H-M   'P 1'
#
loop_
_entity.id
_entity.type
_entity.pdbx_description
1 polymer ?
#
loop_
_entity_poly.entity_id
_entity_poly.type
_entity_poly.pdbx_seq_one_letter_code
_entity_poly.pdbx_strand_id
1 'polypeptide(L)' 'DLRTFDTSLETTLSMLNRIPEGHIIVTESGIHTREDVILMLENNVSSFLIGELFMRAEDPGQALAELFN' A
#
# COMPACT_ATOMS: atom_id res chain seq x y z
N ASP A 1 -4.38 3.58 -12.32
CA ASP A 1 -4.52 3.32 -13.76
C ASP A 1 -3.27 3.82 -14.47
N LEU A 2 -2.61 2.96 -15.25
CA LEU A 2 -1.37 3.33 -15.94
C LEU A 2 -1.58 4.34 -17.09
N ARG A 3 -2.82 4.52 -17.55
CA ARG A 3 -3.16 5.47 -18.62
C ARG A 3 -3.38 6.88 -18.10
N THR A 4 -3.86 7.02 -16.87
CA THR A 4 -4.15 8.32 -16.23
C THR A 4 -3.18 8.69 -15.11
N PHE A 5 -2.38 7.72 -14.65
CA PHE A 5 -1.52 7.81 -13.47
C PHE A 5 -2.25 8.01 -12.14
N ASP A 6 -3.58 7.83 -12.13
CA ASP A 6 -4.34 7.88 -10.87
C ASP A 6 -4.07 6.64 -10.03
N THR A 7 -3.79 6.83 -8.74
CA THR A 7 -3.62 5.75 -7.77
C THR A 7 -4.78 5.75 -6.79
N SER A 8 -5.34 4.57 -6.50
CA SER A 8 -6.40 4.40 -5.51
C SER A 8 -6.30 3.04 -4.85
N LEU A 9 -6.37 3.04 -3.50
CA LEU A 9 -6.41 1.84 -2.67
C LEU A 9 -7.60 0.94 -3.00
N GLU A 10 -8.70 1.52 -3.49
CA GLU A 10 -9.91 0.79 -3.93
C GLU A 10 -9.58 -0.23 -5.04
N THR A 11 -8.54 0.03 -5.83
CA THR A 11 -8.06 -0.89 -6.86
C THR A 11 -7.73 -2.25 -6.23
N THR A 12 -6.92 -2.25 -5.17
CA THR A 12 -6.56 -3.48 -4.44
C THR A 12 -7.78 -4.07 -3.74
N LEU A 13 -8.54 -3.25 -3.01
CA LEU A 13 -9.67 -3.70 -2.19
C LEU A 13 -10.74 -4.42 -3.02
N SER A 14 -11.10 -3.87 -4.19
CA SER A 14 -12.10 -4.46 -5.09
C SER A 14 -11.67 -5.80 -5.71
N MET A 15 -10.37 -6.11 -5.69
CA MET A 15 -9.83 -7.36 -6.23
C MET A 15 -9.74 -8.49 -5.19
N LEU A 16 -9.80 -8.20 -3.89
CA LEU A 16 -9.52 -9.17 -2.82
C LEU A 16 -10.38 -10.44 -2.94
N ASN A 17 -11.68 -10.28 -3.20
CA ASN A 17 -12.63 -11.38 -3.34
C ASN A 17 -12.38 -12.28 -4.58
N ARG A 18 -11.47 -11.88 -5.47
CA ARG A 18 -11.13 -12.61 -6.71
C ARG A 18 -9.82 -13.38 -6.59
N ILE A 19 -9.08 -13.19 -5.50
CA ILE A 19 -7.78 -13.82 -5.28
C ILE A 19 -8.01 -15.15 -4.56
N PRO A 20 -7.57 -16.30 -5.12
CA PRO A 20 -7.68 -17.58 -4.43
C PRO A 20 -6.81 -17.61 -3.16
N GLU A 21 -7.19 -18.44 -2.20
CA GLU A 21 -6.38 -18.68 -1.01
C GLU A 21 -4.96 -19.18 -1.36
N GLY A 22 -4.02 -18.97 -0.44
CA GLY A 22 -2.63 -19.41 -0.59
C GLY A 22 -1.72 -18.44 -1.35
N HIS A 23 -2.23 -17.27 -1.76
CA HIS A 23 -1.45 -16.22 -2.40
C HIS A 23 -1.07 -15.12 -1.40
N ILE A 24 0.15 -14.59 -1.54
CA ILE A 24 0.56 -13.38 -0.82
C ILE A 24 0.06 -12.18 -1.61
N ILE A 25 -0.71 -11.31 -0.96
CA ILE A 25 -1.23 -10.09 -1.56
C ILE A 25 -0.25 -8.96 -1.25
N VAL A 26 0.35 -8.39 -2.30
CA VAL A 26 1.20 -7.20 -2.20
C VAL A 26 0.44 -6.03 -2.81
N THR A 27 0.13 -5.02 -1.99
CA THR A 27 -0.44 -3.77 -2.51
C THR A 27 0.67 -2.81 -2.89
N GLU A 28 0.50 -2.17 -4.04
CA GLU A 28 1.48 -1.25 -4.61
C GLU A 28 0.83 0.10 -4.91
N SER A 29 1.56 1.19 -4.66
CA SER A 29 1.13 2.56 -4.96
C SER A 29 -0.09 3.05 -4.16
N GLY A 30 -0.25 4.36 -4.02
CA GLY A 30 -1.40 4.96 -3.34
C GLY A 30 -1.33 4.98 -1.80
N ILE A 31 -0.28 4.42 -1.20
CA ILE A 31 -0.05 4.41 0.26
C ILE A 31 0.80 5.64 0.64
N HIS A 32 0.23 6.56 1.40
CA HIS A 32 0.89 7.81 1.79
C HIS A 32 0.83 8.06 3.29
N THR A 33 -0.17 7.53 3.98
CA THR A 33 -0.36 7.76 5.42
C THR A 33 -0.51 6.46 6.20
N ARG A 34 -0.42 6.56 7.53
CA ARG A 34 -0.61 5.42 8.42
C ARG A 34 -2.04 4.87 8.31
N GLU A 35 -3.02 5.73 8.07
CA GLU A 35 -4.42 5.34 7.89
C GLU A 35 -4.59 4.44 6.65
N ASP A 36 -3.84 4.70 5.57
CA ASP A 36 -3.83 3.83 4.39
C ASP A 36 -3.30 2.43 4.72
N VAL A 37 -2.27 2.35 5.55
CA VAL A 37 -1.70 1.07 6.03
C VAL A 37 -2.71 0.33 6.91
N ILE A 38 -3.33 1.01 7.86
CA ILE A 38 -4.35 0.42 8.75
C ILE A 38 -5.53 -0.12 7.92
N LEU A 39 -6.03 0.66 6.96
CA LEU A 39 -7.11 0.22 6.06
C LEU A 39 -6.77 -1.09 5.35
N MET A 40 -5.53 -1.22 4.84
CA MET A 40 -5.09 -2.43 4.16
C MET A 40 -4.94 -3.62 5.12
N LEU A 41 -4.40 -3.39 6.31
CA LEU A 41 -4.27 -4.43 7.34
C LEU A 41 -5.63 -4.96 7.78
N GLU A 42 -6.62 -4.08 7.97
CA GLU A 42 -8.00 -4.46 8.29
C GLU A 42 -8.66 -5.32 7.20
N ASN A 43 -8.17 -5.23 5.95
CA ASN A 43 -8.61 -6.02 4.81
C ASN A 43 -7.68 -7.21 4.49
N ASN A 44 -6.86 -7.65 5.45
CA ASN A 44 -5.91 -8.77 5.33
C ASN A 44 -4.83 -8.58 4.27
N VAL A 45 -4.49 -7.33 3.95
CA VAL A 45 -3.35 -6.99 3.09
C VAL A 45 -2.20 -6.50 3.97
N SER A 46 -1.20 -7.35 4.14
CA SER A 46 -0.07 -7.11 5.06
C SER A 46 1.28 -6.95 4.38
N SER A 47 1.33 -7.00 3.04
CA SER A 47 2.54 -6.78 2.25
C SER A 47 2.39 -5.54 1.38
N PHE A 48 3.39 -4.66 1.40
CA PHE A 48 3.35 -3.34 0.77
C PHE A 48 4.60 -3.12 -0.07
N LEU A 49 4.43 -2.50 -1.24
CA LEU A 49 5.53 -1.94 -2.03
C LEU A 49 5.36 -0.42 -2.12
N ILE A 50 6.24 0.31 -1.44
CA ILE A 50 6.19 1.76 -1.33
C ILE A 50 7.54 2.33 -1.76
N GLY A 51 7.54 3.17 -2.78
CA GLY A 51 8.75 3.76 -3.36
C GLY A 51 8.80 5.27 -3.18
N GLU A 52 7.95 5.99 -3.93
CA GLU A 52 8.00 7.45 -4.05
C GLU A 52 8.07 8.19 -2.72
N LEU A 53 7.22 7.81 -1.75
CA LEU A 53 7.19 8.41 -0.41
C LEU A 53 8.57 8.38 0.26
N PHE A 54 9.23 7.22 0.23
CA PHE A 54 10.54 7.03 0.87
C PHE A 54 11.67 7.65 0.05
N MET A 55 11.58 7.66 -1.28
CA MET A 55 12.60 8.27 -2.15
C MET A 55 12.62 9.80 -2.07
N ARG A 56 11.53 10.42 -1.62
CA ARG A 56 11.43 11.87 -1.40
C ARG A 56 11.76 12.29 0.04
N ALA A 57 11.80 11.36 0.98
CA ALA A 57 12.10 11.64 2.37
C ALA A 57 13.60 11.95 2.58
N GLU A 58 13.91 12.86 3.51
CA GLU A 58 15.29 13.13 3.92
C GLU A 58 15.90 11.93 4.65
N ASP A 59 15.11 11.29 5.53
CA ASP A 59 15.42 10.01 6.16
C ASP A 59 14.33 8.98 5.82
N PRO A 60 14.59 8.08 4.84
CA PRO A 60 13.66 7.03 4.46
C PRO A 60 13.33 6.05 5.60
N GLY A 61 14.27 5.82 6.53
CA GLY A 61 14.07 4.93 7.68
C GLY A 61 13.09 5.54 8.69
N GLN A 62 13.20 6.85 8.93
CA GLN A 62 12.23 7.57 9.75
C GLN A 62 10.84 7.59 9.09
N ALA A 63 10.75 7.86 7.79
CA ALA A 63 9.47 7.85 7.08
C ALA A 63 8.80 6.46 7.12
N LEU A 64 9.59 5.37 7.03
CA LEU A 64 9.10 4.01 7.22
C LEU A 64 8.59 3.79 8.65
N ALA A 65 9.34 4.26 9.66
CA ALA A 65 8.93 4.16 11.05
C ALA A 65 7.61 4.90 11.32
N GLU A 66 7.42 6.11 10.82
CA GLU A 66 6.19 6.89 10.97
C GLU A 66 4.96 6.17 10.36
N LEU A 67 5.18 5.46 9.26
CA LEU A 67 4.11 4.76 8.56
C LEU A 67 3.68 3.45 9.25
N PHE A 68 4.61 2.77 9.94
CA PHE A 68 4.39 1.40 10.46
C PHE A 68 4.52 1.24 12.00
N ASN A 69 5.12 2.17 12.74
CA ASN A 69 5.28 2.09 14.21
C ASN A 69 4.22 2.89 14.95
#